data_AF-A2DXS7-F1
#
_entry.id   AF-A2DXS7-F1
#
_cell.length_a   1.000
_cell.length_b   1.000
_cell.length_c   1.000
_cell.angle_alpha   90.00
_cell.angle_beta   90.00
_cell.angle_gamma   90.00
#
_symmetry.space_group_name_H-M   'P 1'
#
loop_
_entity.id
_entity.type
_entity.pdbx_description
1 polymer ?
#
loop_
_entity_poly.entity_id
_entity_poly.type
_entity_poly.pdbx_seq_one_letter_code
_entity_poly.pdbx_strand_id
1 'polypeptide(L)'
;MADDRNWVGIKRRRLFSPQDDRRLEQIIREGNFQGWKNVALAMPGFTAKQLRDRWHNYLSPRNSLAPWSLAEDIIIVHKIKEIGTKWSQISTYLRGRSSNCIKNRWNSVLKEDSTLNPSKYLLESQQKEEETPPEPQEMGDDPPKQIQEQPVKNGFTLDQRFIDRFFDNPPNKSK
;
A
#
# COMPACT_ATOMS: atom_id res chain seq x y z
N MET A 1 49.47 23.49 5.50
CA MET A 1 48.15 23.60 6.17
C MET A 1 47.15 22.99 5.22
N ALA A 2 46.77 21.72 5.45
CA ALA A 2 45.83 21.01 4.60
C ALA A 2 44.42 21.30 5.10
N ASP A 3 43.57 21.77 4.20
CA ASP A 3 42.19 22.19 4.45
C ASP A 3 41.33 21.00 4.91
N ASP A 4 40.69 21.17 6.07
CA ASP A 4 39.91 20.16 6.76
C ASP A 4 38.61 19.87 6.00
N ARG A 5 38.57 18.70 5.38
CA ARG A 5 37.40 18.11 4.74
C ARG A 5 36.27 17.91 5.75
N ASN A 6 35.33 18.85 5.82
CA ASN A 6 34.06 18.65 6.53
C ASN A 6 33.09 17.83 5.65
N TRP A 7 33.32 16.52 5.59
CA TRP A 7 32.36 15.56 5.02
C TRP A 7 31.22 15.33 6.01
N VAL A 8 30.19 16.18 5.95
CA VAL A 8 28.93 15.96 6.67
C VAL A 8 28.28 14.67 6.18
N GLY A 9 28.41 13.61 6.97
CA GLY A 9 27.84 12.30 6.68
C GLY A 9 26.36 12.38 6.31
N ILE A 10 25.97 11.63 5.28
CA ILE A 10 24.59 11.54 4.80
C ILE A 10 23.69 11.13 5.96
N LYS A 11 22.92 12.08 6.52
CA LYS A 11 21.95 11.79 7.59
C LYS A 11 20.93 10.78 7.06
N ARG A 12 20.85 9.61 7.70
CA ARG A 12 19.88 8.56 7.32
C ARG A 12 18.46 9.12 7.43
N ARG A 13 17.63 8.88 6.42
CA ARG A 13 16.20 9.27 6.44
C ARG A 13 15.46 8.43 7.47
N ARG A 14 14.77 9.08 8.41
CA ARG A 14 13.84 8.42 9.34
C ARG A 14 12.60 7.92 8.59
N LEU A 15 12.22 6.67 8.84
CA LEU A 15 11.01 6.06 8.30
C LEU A 15 9.78 6.40 9.14
N PHE A 16 8.61 6.41 8.52
CA PHE A 16 7.32 6.54 9.23
C PHE A 16 6.99 5.22 9.93
N SER A 17 6.74 5.28 11.23
CA SER A 17 6.17 4.18 11.99
C SER A 17 4.64 4.24 11.99
N PRO A 18 3.94 3.14 12.32
CA PRO A 18 2.48 3.17 12.51
C PRO A 18 2.02 4.19 13.57
N GLN A 19 2.84 4.46 14.59
CA GLN A 19 2.59 5.50 15.58
C GLN A 19 2.61 6.89 14.95
N ASP A 20 3.60 7.16 14.09
CA ASP A 20 3.69 8.43 13.35
C ASP A 20 2.48 8.61 12.44
N ASP A 21 2.05 7.56 11.74
CA ASP A 21 0.88 7.60 10.85
C ASP A 21 -0.41 7.91 11.63
N ARG A 22 -0.64 7.23 12.76
CA ARG A 22 -1.80 7.52 13.63
C ARG A 22 -1.78 8.96 14.13
N ARG A 23 -0.61 9.48 14.51
CA ARG A 23 -0.47 10.86 14.97
C ARG A 23 -0.78 11.86 13.86
N LEU A 24 -0.30 11.59 12.65
CA LEU A 24 -0.58 12.42 11.47
C LEU A 24 -2.08 12.40 11.11
N GLU A 25 -2.72 11.23 11.14
CA GLU A 25 -4.17 11.09 10.94
C GLU A 25 -4.97 11.86 11.98
N GLN A 26 -4.60 11.74 13.25
CA GLN A 26 -5.23 12.44 14.35
C GLN A 26 -5.19 13.96 14.15
N ILE A 27 -4.00 14.53 13.89
CA ILE A 27 -3.84 15.98 13.70
C ILE A 27 -4.70 16.50 12.55
N ILE A 28 -4.84 15.73 11.47
CA ILE A 28 -5.61 16.13 10.29
C ILE A 28 -7.12 15.98 10.52
N ARG A 29 -7.56 14.93 11.23
CA ARG A 29 -8.99 14.65 11.49
C ARG A 29 -9.60 15.53 12.58
N GLU A 30 -8.83 15.87 13.61
CA GLU A 30 -9.30 16.69 14.76
C GLU A 30 -9.53 18.17 14.40
N GLY A 31 -9.46 18.56 13.12
CA GLY A 31 -9.70 19.94 12.69
C GLY A 31 -8.55 20.91 12.96
N ASN A 32 -7.45 20.45 13.55
CA ASN A 32 -6.25 21.24 13.83
C ASN A 32 -5.33 21.43 12.62
N PHE A 33 -5.76 21.07 11.41
CA PHE A 33 -4.97 21.25 10.21
C PHE A 33 -4.96 22.72 9.76
N GLN A 34 -3.92 23.45 10.16
CA GLN A 34 -3.65 24.83 9.73
C GLN A 34 -2.55 24.90 8.65
N GLY A 35 -2.17 23.74 8.08
CA GLY A 35 -1.15 23.59 7.07
C GLY A 35 0.07 22.78 7.51
N TRP A 36 0.79 22.24 6.52
CA TRP A 36 1.87 21.26 6.73
C TRP A 36 3.04 21.75 7.59
N LYS A 37 3.30 23.06 7.64
CA LYS A 37 4.32 23.64 8.51
C LYS A 37 3.96 23.48 9.98
N ASN A 38 2.69 23.72 10.34
CA ASN A 38 2.22 23.53 11.71
C ASN A 38 2.26 22.05 12.12
N VAL A 39 1.85 21.14 11.23
CA VAL A 39 1.94 19.70 11.48
C VAL A 39 3.39 19.26 11.72
N ALA A 40 4.35 19.83 10.97
CA ALA A 40 5.78 19.54 11.18
C ALA A 40 6.30 20.02 12.55
N LEU A 41 5.75 21.10 13.11
CA LEU A 41 6.07 21.53 14.48
C LEU A 41 5.53 20.54 15.53
N ALA A 42 4.35 19.96 15.27
CA ALA A 42 3.73 18.96 16.14
C ALA A 42 4.33 17.54 16.00
N MET A 43 5.07 17.28 14.92
CA MET A 43 5.71 15.99 14.63
C MET A 43 7.21 16.17 14.32
N PRO A 44 8.05 16.45 15.34
CA PRO A 44 9.47 16.66 15.15
C PRO A 44 10.14 15.42 14.51
N GLY A 45 11.13 15.67 13.67
CA GLY A 45 11.83 14.63 12.91
C GLY A 45 11.25 14.35 11.52
N PHE A 46 10.13 14.97 11.14
CA PHE A 46 9.64 14.99 9.77
C PHE A 46 9.49 16.43 9.27
N THR A 47 9.84 16.63 8.01
CA THR A 47 9.58 17.91 7.31
C THR A 47 8.13 17.98 6.85
N ALA A 48 7.62 19.20 6.68
CA ALA A 48 6.30 19.47 6.12
C ALA A 48 6.06 18.74 4.78
N LYS A 49 7.09 18.64 3.93
CA LYS A 49 7.03 17.89 2.68
C LYS A 49 6.82 16.40 2.90
N GLN A 50 7.58 15.78 3.80
CA GLN A 50 7.43 14.36 4.11
C GLN A 50 6.03 14.04 4.64
N LEU A 51 5.50 14.87 5.54
CA LEU A 51 4.18 14.68 6.12
C LEU A 51 3.08 14.81 5.06
N ARG A 52 3.16 15.83 4.21
CA ARG A 52 2.25 16.01 3.08
C ARG A 52 2.28 14.82 2.13
N ASP A 53 3.48 14.40 1.73
CA ASP A 53 3.66 13.31 0.79
C ASP A 53 3.19 11.99 1.40
N ARG A 54 3.39 11.76 2.72
CA ARG A 54 2.88 10.59 3.44
C ARG A 54 1.35 10.56 3.45
N TRP A 55 0.72 11.69 3.78
CA TRP A 55 -0.73 11.81 3.78
C TRP A 55 -1.34 11.55 2.41
N HIS A 56 -0.91 12.28 1.39
CA HIS A 56 -1.53 12.19 0.07
C HIS A 56 -1.29 10.86 -0.64
N ASN A 57 -0.17 10.16 -0.35
CA ASN A 57 0.13 8.90 -1.02
C ASN A 57 -0.37 7.66 -0.27
N TYR A 58 -0.54 7.71 1.06
CA TYR A 58 -0.79 6.52 1.87
C TYR A 58 -1.96 6.65 2.85
N LEU A 59 -2.10 7.76 3.57
CA LEU A 59 -3.05 7.85 4.70
C LEU A 59 -4.40 8.48 4.35
N SER A 60 -4.44 9.30 3.29
CA SER A 60 -5.66 9.96 2.87
C SER A 60 -6.76 8.93 2.57
N PRO A 61 -7.98 9.08 3.13
CA PRO A 61 -9.11 8.19 2.84
C PRO A 61 -9.50 8.14 1.35
N ARG A 62 -9.05 9.12 0.57
CA ARG A 62 -9.22 9.13 -0.88
C ARG A 62 -8.36 8.09 -1.59
N ASN A 63 -7.40 7.46 -0.91
CA ASN A 63 -6.58 6.42 -1.48
C ASN A 63 -7.22 5.06 -1.21
N SER A 64 -7.55 4.36 -2.29
CA SER A 64 -8.05 3.00 -2.25
C SER A 64 -6.90 2.03 -1.98
N LEU A 65 -7.07 1.21 -0.94
CA LEU A 65 -6.23 0.05 -0.64
C LEU A 65 -6.70 -1.22 -1.35
N ALA A 66 -7.76 -1.13 -2.18
CA ALA A 66 -8.27 -2.27 -2.90
C ALA A 66 -7.24 -2.81 -3.91
N PRO A 67 -7.27 -4.12 -4.23
CA PRO A 67 -6.48 -4.70 -5.31
C PRO A 67 -6.69 -3.96 -6.63
N TRP A 68 -5.71 -4.00 -7.53
CA TRP A 68 -5.83 -3.42 -8.87
C TRP A 68 -6.72 -4.30 -9.73
N SER A 69 -7.72 -3.68 -10.36
CA SER A 69 -8.57 -4.34 -11.34
C SER A 69 -7.99 -4.26 -12.75
N LEU A 70 -8.35 -5.23 -13.60
CA LEU A 70 -8.00 -5.22 -15.02
C LEU A 70 -8.49 -3.93 -15.72
N ALA A 71 -9.68 -3.44 -15.36
CA ALA A 71 -10.23 -2.20 -15.90
C ALA A 71 -9.34 -0.99 -15.59
N GLU A 72 -8.84 -0.88 -14.35
CA GLU A 72 -7.89 0.17 -13.97
C GLU A 72 -6.58 0.04 -14.76
N ASP A 73 -6.03 -1.16 -14.88
CA ASP A 73 -4.78 -1.38 -15.62
C ASP A 73 -4.92 -1.07 -17.12
N ILE A 74 -6.05 -1.40 -17.74
CA ILE A 74 -6.38 -1.00 -19.12
C ILE A 74 -6.37 0.52 -19.27
N ILE A 75 -7.00 1.25 -18.35
CA ILE A 75 -7.01 2.71 -18.36
C ILE A 75 -5.59 3.26 -18.24
N ILE A 76 -4.76 2.70 -17.36
CA ILE A 76 -3.35 3.13 -17.18
C ILE A 76 -2.58 2.98 -18.49
N VAL A 77 -2.61 1.79 -19.09
CA VAL A 77 -1.87 1.53 -20.34
C VAL A 77 -2.35 2.43 -21.47
N HIS A 78 -3.67 2.57 -21.63
CA HIS A 78 -4.25 3.42 -22.67
C HIS A 78 -3.84 4.88 -22.50
N LYS A 79 -3.96 5.42 -21.28
CA LYS A 79 -3.61 6.83 -21.03
C LYS A 79 -2.12 7.09 -21.12
N ILE A 80 -1.25 6.15 -20.77
CA ILE A 80 0.19 6.31 -20.99
C ILE A 80 0.52 6.37 -22.48
N LYS A 81 -0.15 5.58 -23.33
CA LYS A 81 0.02 5.67 -24.79
C LYS A 81 -0.45 7.01 -25.35
N GLU A 82 -1.53 7.57 -24.79
CA GLU A 82 -2.13 8.84 -25.25
C GLU A 82 -1.34 10.08 -24.78
N ILE A 83 -1.02 10.17 -23.50
CA ILE A 83 -0.49 11.39 -22.86
C ILE A 83 0.88 11.22 -22.20
N GLY A 84 1.47 10.02 -22.26
CA GLY A 84 2.76 9.70 -21.64
C GLY A 84 2.68 9.51 -20.11
N THR A 85 3.84 9.57 -19.43
CA THR A 85 3.96 9.35 -17.97
C THR A 85 3.52 10.54 -17.12
N LYS A 86 2.40 11.19 -17.49
CA LYS A 86 1.81 12.33 -16.76
C LYS A 86 0.93 11.82 -15.62
N TRP A 87 1.55 11.24 -14.59
CA TRP A 87 0.86 10.52 -13.49
C TRP A 87 -0.27 11.29 -12.82
N SER A 88 -0.07 12.59 -12.56
CA SER A 88 -1.09 13.45 -11.95
C SER A 88 -2.32 13.65 -12.84
N GLN A 89 -2.13 13.65 -14.16
CA GLN A 89 -3.22 13.73 -15.12
C GLN A 89 -3.89 12.37 -15.28
N ILE A 90 -3.14 11.26 -15.25
CA ILE A 90 -3.73 9.91 -15.31
C ILE A 90 -4.58 9.63 -14.06
N SER A 91 -4.18 10.11 -12.87
CA SER A 91 -4.97 9.93 -11.65
C SER A 91 -6.35 10.57 -11.69
N THR A 92 -6.64 11.51 -12.60
CA THR A 92 -8.00 12.07 -12.72
C THR A 92 -8.98 11.06 -13.33
N TYR A 93 -8.50 10.04 -14.04
CA TYR A 93 -9.31 8.97 -14.64
C TYR A 93 -9.52 7.78 -13.70
N LEU A 94 -8.76 7.70 -12.60
CA LEU A 94 -8.78 6.56 -11.67
C LEU A 94 -9.17 7.05 -10.28
N ARG A 95 -10.48 7.02 -10.01
CA ARG A 95 -11.01 7.40 -8.70
C ARG A 95 -10.41 6.50 -7.63
N GLY A 96 -9.91 7.10 -6.56
CA GLY A 96 -9.30 6.34 -5.48
C GLY A 96 -7.81 6.01 -5.68
N ARG A 97 -7.21 6.30 -6.83
CA ARG A 97 -5.79 5.99 -7.08
C ARG A 97 -4.95 7.26 -7.12
N SER A 98 -3.96 7.35 -6.23
CA SER A 98 -2.99 8.45 -6.28
C SER A 98 -2.05 8.29 -7.48
N SER A 99 -1.49 9.41 -7.94
CA SER A 99 -0.47 9.42 -9.00
C SER A 99 0.75 8.55 -8.65
N ASN A 100 1.10 8.46 -7.37
CA ASN A 100 2.18 7.59 -6.90
C ASN A 100 1.81 6.09 -7.01
N CYS A 101 0.59 5.72 -6.63
CA CYS A 101 0.09 4.34 -6.79
C CYS A 101 0.14 3.91 -8.26
N ILE A 102 -0.32 4.76 -9.18
CA ILE A 102 -0.34 4.47 -10.62
C ILE A 102 1.08 4.29 -11.17
N LYS A 103 1.99 5.22 -10.86
CA LYS A 103 3.40 5.11 -11.24
C LYS A 103 4.02 3.81 -10.73
N ASN A 104 3.72 3.42 -9.49
CA ASN A 104 4.22 2.18 -8.92
C ASN A 104 3.65 0.97 -9.65
N ARG A 105 2.32 0.92 -9.88
CA ARG A 105 1.66 -0.15 -10.63
C ARG A 105 2.26 -0.33 -12.02
N TRP A 106 2.49 0.78 -12.71
CA TRP A 106 3.16 0.76 -14.01
C TRP A 106 4.56 0.15 -13.92
N ASN A 107 5.44 0.69 -13.08
CA ASN A 107 6.84 0.26 -13.02
C ASN A 107 7.03 -1.15 -12.44
N SER A 108 6.11 -1.63 -11.61
CA SER A 108 6.22 -2.94 -10.97
C SER A 108 5.53 -4.06 -11.75
N VAL A 109 4.51 -3.75 -12.56
CA VAL A 109 3.68 -4.78 -13.21
C VAL A 109 3.50 -4.52 -14.69
N LEU A 110 3.08 -3.31 -15.07
CA LEU A 110 2.59 -3.08 -16.44
C LEU A 110 3.69 -2.72 -17.46
N LYS A 111 4.86 -2.27 -17.01
CA LYS A 111 5.93 -1.80 -17.89
C LYS A 111 6.58 -2.93 -18.68
N GLU A 112 6.69 -4.12 -18.08
CA GLU A 112 7.31 -5.31 -18.69
C GLU A 112 6.28 -6.25 -19.32
N ASP A 113 5.01 -6.19 -18.89
CA ASP A 113 3.88 -6.90 -19.49
C ASP A 113 3.42 -6.16 -20.76
N SER A 114 4.06 -6.45 -21.91
CA SER A 114 3.69 -5.88 -23.21
C SER A 114 2.28 -6.27 -23.67
N THR A 115 1.75 -7.35 -23.10
CA THR A 115 0.38 -7.80 -23.26
C THR A 115 -0.29 -7.73 -21.90
N LEU A 116 -1.18 -6.77 -21.67
CA LEU A 116 -2.18 -6.87 -20.60
C LEU A 116 -2.95 -8.17 -20.82
N ASN A 117 -2.50 -9.28 -20.23
CA ASN A 117 -3.13 -10.58 -20.45
C ASN A 117 -4.35 -10.68 -19.52
N PRO A 118 -5.59 -10.67 -20.06
CA PRO A 118 -6.80 -10.78 -19.23
C PRO A 118 -6.81 -12.07 -18.40
N SER A 119 -6.17 -13.15 -18.87
CA SER A 119 -6.11 -14.44 -18.18
C SER A 119 -5.39 -14.36 -16.83
N LYS A 120 -4.44 -13.43 -16.64
CA LYS A 120 -3.77 -13.21 -15.35
C LYS A 120 -4.74 -12.83 -14.24
N TYR A 121 -5.77 -12.04 -14.57
CA TYR A 121 -6.78 -11.59 -13.63
C TYR A 121 -7.89 -12.63 -13.43
N LEU A 122 -8.15 -13.47 -14.44
CA LEU A 122 -9.16 -14.52 -14.38
C LEU A 122 -8.72 -15.71 -13.50
N LEU A 123 -7.45 -16.09 -13.56
CA LEU A 123 -6.87 -17.14 -12.70
C LEU A 123 -6.96 -16.79 -11.21
N GLU A 124 -6.76 -15.52 -10.86
CA GLU A 124 -6.81 -15.04 -9.47
C GLU A 124 -8.25 -14.95 -8.92
N SER A 125 -9.25 -14.73 -9.78
CA SER A 125 -10.67 -14.83 -9.38
C SER A 125 -11.14 -16.28 -9.18
N GLN A 126 -10.66 -17.22 -9.99
CA GLN A 126 -11.05 -18.64 -9.89
C GLN A 126 -10.49 -19.32 -8.63
N GLN A 127 -9.31 -18.90 -8.16
CA GLN A 127 -8.72 -19.40 -6.91
C GLN A 127 -9.46 -18.93 -5.64
N LYS A 128 -10.39 -17.98 -5.75
CA LYS A 128 -11.13 -17.42 -4.62
C LYS A 128 -12.53 -18.01 -4.46
N GLU A 129 -13.03 -18.73 -5.45
CA GLU A 129 -14.38 -19.31 -5.46
C GLU A 129 -14.39 -20.82 -5.15
N GLU A 130 -13.22 -21.46 -4.99
CA GLU A 130 -13.08 -22.91 -4.75
C GLU A 130 -13.00 -23.32 -3.25
N GLU A 131 -13.31 -22.42 -2.31
CA GLU A 131 -13.72 -22.82 -0.95
C GLU A 131 -15.24 -22.72 -0.86
N THR A 132 -15.92 -23.78 -1.28
CA THR A 132 -17.36 -23.95 -1.07
C THR A 132 -17.61 -24.38 0.38
N PRO A 133 -18.42 -23.65 1.18
CA PRO A 133 -19.02 -24.21 2.38
C PRO A 133 -19.93 -25.38 1.98
N PRO A 134 -19.95 -26.50 2.73
CA PRO A 134 -20.77 -27.64 2.39
C PRO A 134 -22.26 -27.28 2.44
N GLU A 135 -22.97 -27.80 1.45
CA GLU A 135 -24.42 -27.77 1.25
C GLU A 135 -25.22 -28.01 2.55
N PRO A 136 -26.22 -27.16 2.89
CA PRO A 136 -27.12 -27.45 4.00
C PRO A 136 -28.07 -28.59 3.59
N GLN A 137 -27.82 -29.80 4.11
CA GLN A 137 -28.83 -30.86 4.12
C GLN A 137 -29.89 -30.50 5.16
N GLU A 138 -31.13 -30.29 4.73
CA GLU A 138 -32.25 -30.04 5.63
C GLU A 138 -32.72 -31.32 6.35
N MET A 139 -32.98 -31.13 7.65
CA MET A 139 -33.97 -31.78 8.52
C MET A 139 -33.58 -33.10 9.22
N GLY A 140 -33.20 -32.93 10.49
CA GLY A 140 -33.35 -33.93 11.54
C GLY A 140 -33.14 -33.26 12.90
N ASP A 141 -34.20 -33.17 13.70
CA ASP A 141 -34.21 -32.59 15.05
C ASP A 141 -33.21 -33.32 15.97
N ASP A 142 -32.18 -32.62 16.45
CA ASP A 142 -31.38 -33.06 17.61
C ASP A 142 -30.82 -31.83 18.39
N PRO A 143 -30.72 -31.90 19.74
CA PRO A 143 -30.49 -30.75 20.61
C PRO A 143 -29.01 -30.31 20.65
N PRO A 144 -28.72 -29.06 21.07
CA PRO A 144 -27.45 -28.41 20.78
C PRO A 144 -26.28 -28.98 21.60
N LYS A 145 -25.23 -29.44 20.92
CA LYS A 145 -23.93 -29.75 21.53
C LYS A 145 -22.99 -28.55 21.46
N GLN A 146 -22.71 -28.02 22.65
CA GLN A 146 -21.58 -27.22 23.12
C GLN A 146 -20.50 -26.82 22.08
N ILE A 147 -20.44 -25.53 21.74
CA ILE A 147 -19.36 -24.92 20.95
C ILE A 147 -18.14 -24.75 21.85
N GLN A 148 -17.06 -25.50 21.60
CA GLN A 148 -15.73 -25.18 22.10
C GLN A 148 -15.06 -24.17 21.16
N GLU A 149 -14.56 -23.07 21.72
CA GLU A 149 -13.83 -22.02 20.99
C GLU A 149 -12.48 -22.53 20.44
N GLN A 150 -12.18 -22.23 19.17
CA GLN A 150 -10.81 -22.21 18.63
C GLN A 150 -10.66 -21.06 17.59
N PRO A 151 -9.47 -20.47 17.43
CA PRO A 151 -9.28 -19.06 17.13
C PRO A 151 -9.32 -18.72 15.63
N VAL A 152 -9.98 -17.62 15.28
CA VAL A 152 -9.94 -17.03 13.93
C VAL A 152 -8.54 -16.46 13.64
N LYS A 153 -7.71 -17.23 12.94
CA LYS A 153 -6.47 -16.71 12.34
C LYS A 153 -6.79 -16.01 11.03
N ASN A 154 -7.25 -14.76 11.11
CA ASN A 154 -7.24 -13.86 9.94
C ASN A 154 -5.80 -13.42 9.66
N GLY A 155 -5.02 -14.31 9.04
CA GLY A 155 -3.66 -14.04 8.58
C GLY A 155 -3.62 -13.94 7.06
N PHE A 156 -3.69 -12.72 6.51
CA PHE A 156 -3.28 -12.47 5.14
C PHE A 156 -1.76 -12.63 5.05
N THR A 157 -1.28 -13.70 4.44
CA THR A 157 0.15 -13.85 4.10
C THR A 157 0.45 -13.09 2.82
N LEU A 158 1.38 -12.13 2.88
CA LEU A 158 1.95 -11.50 1.70
C LEU A 158 2.75 -12.53 0.90
N ASP A 159 2.76 -12.39 -0.43
CA ASP A 159 3.61 -13.15 -1.34
C ASP A 159 5.05 -13.21 -0.81
N GLN A 160 5.59 -14.41 -0.67
CA GLN A 160 6.92 -14.66 -0.09
C GLN A 160 8.03 -13.90 -0.86
N ARG A 161 7.86 -13.70 -2.17
CA ARG A 161 8.80 -12.92 -3.00
C ARG A 161 8.76 -11.41 -2.70
N PHE A 162 7.65 -10.93 -2.13
CA PHE A 162 7.46 -9.55 -1.71
C PHE A 162 8.02 -9.31 -0.30
N ILE A 163 7.91 -10.29 0.60
CA ILE A 163 8.51 -10.23 1.95
C ILE A 163 10.04 -10.21 1.84
N ASP A 164 10.63 -11.13 1.09
CA ASP A 164 12.09 -11.25 0.95
C ASP A 164 12.76 -10.02 0.30
N ARG A 165 12.00 -9.23 -0.46
CA ARG A 165 12.48 -8.01 -1.11
C ARG A 165 12.43 -6.77 -0.19
N PHE A 166 11.59 -6.78 0.84
CA PHE A 166 11.26 -5.59 1.62
C PHE A 166 11.44 -5.71 3.14
N PHE A 167 11.35 -6.92 3.71
CA PHE A 167 11.46 -7.14 5.15
C PHE A 167 12.45 -8.28 5.43
N ASP A 168 13.62 -7.88 5.95
CA ASP A 168 14.81 -8.64 6.37
C ASP A 168 15.76 -9.08 5.25
N ASN A 169 17.00 -8.54 5.19
CA ASN A 169 18.02 -8.83 6.20
C ASN A 169 19.00 -7.64 6.47
N PRO A 170 19.11 -7.12 7.71
CA PRO A 170 20.30 -6.41 8.18
C PRO A 170 21.44 -7.40 8.56
N PRO A 171 22.70 -6.97 8.70
CA PRO A 171 23.86 -7.85 8.56
C PRO A 171 24.08 -8.72 9.80
N ASN A 172 24.33 -10.03 9.61
CA ASN A 172 24.90 -10.86 10.66
C ASN A 172 26.37 -10.46 10.87
N LYS A 173 26.63 -9.68 11.92
CA LYS A 173 27.93 -9.64 12.57
C LYS A 173 28.07 -10.91 13.38
N SER A 174 29.02 -11.77 13.01
CA SER A 174 29.57 -12.76 13.93
C SER A 174 31.07 -12.48 14.12
N LYS A 175 31.38 -12.39 15.42
CA LYS A 175 32.65 -12.25 16.17
C LYS A 175 33.97 -12.35 15.41
#